data_AF-A0A0A9B5G4-F1
#
_entry.id   AF-A0A0A9B5G4-F1
#
_cell.length_a   1.000
_cell.length_b   1.000
_cell.length_c   1.000
_cell.angle_alpha   90.00
_cell.angle_beta   90.00
_cell.angle_gamma   90.00
#
_symmetry.space_group_name_H-M   'P 1'
#
loop_
_entity.id
_entity.type
_entity.pdbx_description
1 polymer ?
#
loop_
_entity_poly.entity_id
_entity_poly.type
_entity_poly.pdbx_seq_one_letter_code
_entity_poly.pdbx_strand_id
1 'polypeptide(L)'
;MLLGNVGESDHGLIHFAMGCTNLRKLELRSCCFSEQALALAVLQMPSLRYIWVQGYRASRTGRDLLLMARPFWNIEFTPNPESAYHMTADGQPCVDSQAQVLAYYSLAGRRLDCPQWLVTLHPA
;
A
#
# COMPACT_ATOMS: atom_id res chain seq x y z
N MET A 1 3.52 -1.84 -13.43
CA MET A 1 2.94 -0.56 -13.83
C MET A 1 3.16 0.42 -12.69
N LEU A 2 3.68 1.61 -12.99
CA LEU A 2 3.87 2.68 -12.02
C LEU A 2 2.88 3.80 -12.35
N LEU A 3 2.14 4.26 -11.34
CA LEU A 3 1.12 5.29 -11.44
C LEU A 3 1.33 6.30 -10.31
N GLY A 4 1.13 7.58 -10.59
CA GLY A 4 1.26 8.63 -9.57
C GLY A 4 0.35 9.81 -9.85
N ASN A 5 -0.21 10.41 -8.79
CA ASN A 5 -1.18 11.51 -8.88
C ASN A 5 -2.37 11.20 -9.80
N VAL A 6 -2.83 9.95 -9.81
CA VAL A 6 -3.97 9.50 -10.64
C VAL A 6 -5.20 9.21 -9.79
N GLY A 7 -6.36 9.31 -10.43
CA GLY A 7 -7.65 9.03 -9.82
C GLY A 7 -8.13 10.16 -8.92
N GLU A 8 -9.45 10.23 -8.77
CA GLU A 8 -10.14 11.24 -7.96
C GLU A 8 -10.86 10.60 -6.77
N SER A 9 -11.06 9.28 -6.79
CA SER A 9 -11.76 8.53 -5.75
C SER A 9 -11.37 7.06 -5.73
N ASP A 10 -11.73 6.40 -4.64
CA ASP A 10 -11.56 4.95 -4.45
C ASP A 10 -12.26 4.13 -5.54
N HIS A 11 -13.41 4.60 -6.05
CA HIS A 11 -14.16 3.91 -7.11
C HIS A 11 -13.34 3.76 -8.39
N GLY A 12 -12.52 4.76 -8.73
CA GLY A 12 -11.64 4.71 -9.91
C GLY A 12 -10.60 3.60 -9.79
N LEU A 13 -10.00 3.44 -8.62
CA LEU A 13 -9.04 2.37 -8.35
C LEU A 13 -9.69 0.98 -8.46
N ILE A 14 -10.90 0.80 -7.92
CA ILE A 14 -11.62 -0.48 -7.99
C ILE A 14 -11.96 -0.85 -9.44
N HIS A 15 -12.46 0.10 -10.24
CA HIS A 15 -12.74 -0.15 -11.66
C HIS A 15 -11.48 -0.47 -12.46
N PHE A 16 -10.38 0.26 -12.21
CA PHE A 16 -9.08 -0.05 -12.79
C PHE A 16 -8.64 -1.47 -12.46
N ALA A 17 -8.77 -1.88 -11.19
CA ALA A 17 -8.38 -3.20 -10.73
C ALA A 17 -9.18 -4.32 -11.39
N MET A 18 -10.50 -4.15 -11.57
CA MET A 18 -11.37 -5.12 -12.26
C MET A 18 -10.94 -5.37 -13.72
N GLY A 19 -10.35 -4.37 -14.39
CA GLY A 19 -9.81 -4.53 -15.75
C GLY A 19 -8.42 -5.18 -15.80
N CYS A 20 -7.70 -5.23 -14.67
CA CYS A 20 -6.30 -5.62 -14.61
C CYS A 20 -6.10 -7.12 -14.31
N THR A 21 -6.64 -8.00 -15.15
CA THR A 21 -6.58 -9.46 -14.95
C THR A 21 -5.17 -10.06 -15.04
N ASN A 22 -4.28 -9.43 -15.81
CA ASN A 22 -2.91 -9.92 -16.06
C ASN A 22 -1.81 -9.11 -15.34
N LEU A 23 -2.17 -8.06 -14.59
CA LEU A 23 -1.19 -7.19 -13.96
C LEU A 23 -0.47 -7.93 -12.83
N ARG A 24 0.86 -8.02 -12.90
CA ARG A 24 1.69 -8.73 -11.90
C ARG A 24 2.36 -7.80 -10.88
N LYS A 25 2.64 -6.56 -11.26
CA LYS A 25 3.33 -5.57 -10.43
C LYS A 25 2.65 -4.22 -10.53
N LEU A 26 2.25 -3.65 -9.40
CA LEU A 26 1.65 -2.33 -9.30
C LEU A 26 2.47 -1.45 -8.33
N GLU A 27 2.76 -0.22 -8.75
CA GLU A 27 3.38 0.79 -7.91
C GLU A 27 2.54 2.06 -7.96
N LEU A 28 2.18 2.61 -6.80
CA LEU A 28 1.34 3.80 -6.68
C LEU A 28 2.03 4.87 -5.82
N ARG A 29 2.00 6.13 -6.28
CA ARG A 29 2.52 7.27 -5.53
C ARG A 29 1.51 8.40 -5.42
N SER A 30 1.40 8.98 -4.23
CA SER A 30 0.66 10.22 -3.98
C SER A 30 -0.76 10.20 -4.59
N CYS A 31 -1.47 9.08 -4.39
CA CYS A 31 -2.82 8.89 -4.90
C CYS A 31 -3.84 9.09 -3.78
N CYS A 32 -5.05 9.53 -4.13
CA CYS A 32 -6.11 9.82 -3.15
C CYS A 32 -6.81 8.56 -2.60
N PHE A 33 -6.24 7.37 -2.75
CA PHE A 33 -6.91 6.11 -2.42
C PHE A 33 -6.85 5.82 -0.92
N SER A 34 -7.93 5.29 -0.37
CA SER A 34 -7.97 4.80 1.01
C SER A 34 -7.25 3.47 1.19
N GLU A 35 -6.78 3.22 2.41
CA GLU A 35 -6.23 1.93 2.84
C GLU A 35 -7.14 0.75 2.46
N GLN A 36 -8.43 0.86 2.78
CA GLN A 36 -9.45 -0.13 2.44
C GLN A 36 -9.58 -0.34 0.93
N ALA A 37 -9.61 0.74 0.14
CA ALA A 37 -9.73 0.64 -1.31
C ALA A 37 -8.52 -0.05 -1.95
N LEU A 38 -7.31 0.19 -1.44
CA LEU A 38 -6.11 -0.53 -1.88
C LEU A 38 -6.25 -2.04 -1.63
N ALA A 39 -6.68 -2.43 -0.43
CA ALA A 39 -6.84 -3.84 -0.09
C ALA A 39 -7.91 -4.52 -0.96
N LEU A 40 -9.06 -3.86 -1.17
CA LEU A 40 -10.12 -4.37 -2.04
C LEU A 40 -9.68 -4.45 -3.52
N ALA A 41 -8.96 -3.46 -4.03
CA ALA A 41 -8.41 -3.47 -5.38
C ALA A 41 -7.45 -4.64 -5.61
N VAL A 42 -6.58 -4.93 -4.63
CA VAL A 42 -5.68 -6.09 -4.67
C VAL A 42 -6.44 -7.40 -4.84
N LEU A 43 -7.61 -7.55 -4.20
CA LEU A 43 -8.45 -8.75 -4.34
C LEU A 43 -9.06 -8.88 -5.74
N GLN A 44 -9.25 -7.78 -6.46
CA GLN A 44 -9.78 -7.80 -7.83
C GLN A 44 -8.72 -8.13 -8.90
N MET A 45 -7.43 -8.17 -8.54
CA MET A 45 -6.32 -8.42 -9.49
C MET A 45 -5.72 -9.82 -9.28
N PRO A 46 -6.23 -10.87 -9.95
CA PRO A 46 -5.86 -12.26 -9.67
C PRO A 46 -4.39 -12.59 -9.98
N SER A 47 -3.79 -11.88 -10.94
CA SER A 47 -2.38 -12.09 -11.32
C SER A 47 -1.39 -11.29 -10.47
N LEU A 48 -1.85 -10.43 -9.57
CA LEU A 48 -0.98 -9.49 -8.87
C LEU A 48 -0.04 -10.23 -7.91
N ARG A 49 1.26 -9.99 -8.08
CA ARG A 49 2.35 -10.59 -7.29
C ARG A 49 3.07 -9.62 -6.37
N TYR A 50 2.99 -8.34 -6.68
CA TYR A 50 3.69 -7.29 -5.97
C TYR A 50 2.89 -6.00 -6.06
N ILE A 51 2.74 -5.32 -4.94
CA ILE A 51 2.25 -3.95 -4.86
C ILE A 51 3.10 -3.13 -3.91
N TRP A 52 3.45 -1.92 -4.33
CA TRP A 52 4.05 -0.92 -3.46
C TRP A 52 3.26 0.38 -3.59
N VAL A 53 2.98 1.03 -2.46
CA VAL A 53 2.21 2.27 -2.41
C VAL A 53 2.87 3.23 -1.43
N GLN A 54 3.02 4.48 -1.83
CA GLN A 54 3.43 5.60 -0.97
C GLN A 54 2.42 6.73 -1.12
N GLY A 55 2.00 7.33 0.00
CA GLY A 55 1.09 8.48 -0.05
C GLY A 55 -0.33 8.09 -0.39
N TYR A 56 -0.89 7.15 0.38
CA TYR A 56 -2.31 6.82 0.42
C TYR A 56 -2.95 7.35 1.70
N ARG A 57 -4.29 7.37 1.77
CA ARG A 57 -5.02 7.74 2.99
C ARG A 57 -4.98 6.57 3.98
N ALA A 58 -3.90 6.48 4.74
CA ALA A 58 -3.66 5.46 5.75
C ALA A 58 -4.57 5.63 6.97
N SER A 59 -5.00 4.51 7.56
CA SER A 59 -5.65 4.49 8.87
C SER A 59 -4.58 4.54 9.97
N ARG A 60 -4.96 4.97 11.19
CA ARG A 60 -4.03 4.95 12.33
C ARG A 60 -3.56 3.54 12.70
N THR A 61 -4.29 2.51 12.27
CA THR A 61 -4.07 1.12 12.71
C THR A 61 -3.50 0.22 11.63
N GLY A 62 -3.55 0.61 10.35
CA GLY A 62 -3.19 -0.25 9.22
C GLY A 62 -4.11 -1.46 9.03
N ARG A 63 -5.19 -1.59 9.80
CA ARG A 63 -6.00 -2.82 9.88
C ARG A 63 -6.77 -3.12 8.60
N ASP A 64 -7.15 -2.11 7.81
CA ASP A 64 -7.90 -2.37 6.58
C ASP A 64 -7.02 -3.05 5.52
N LEU A 65 -5.69 -2.93 5.62
CA LEU A 65 -4.76 -3.71 4.80
C LEU A 65 -4.90 -5.22 5.05
N LEU A 66 -5.39 -5.67 6.21
CA LEU A 66 -5.63 -7.09 6.47
C LEU A 66 -6.74 -7.67 5.59
N LEU A 67 -7.59 -6.84 4.96
CA LEU A 67 -8.61 -7.32 4.03
C LEU A 67 -8.01 -8.03 2.80
N MET A 68 -6.75 -7.72 2.44
CA MET A 68 -6.04 -8.43 1.36
C MET A 68 -5.20 -9.62 1.83
N ALA A 69 -5.25 -9.96 3.13
CA ALA A 69 -4.52 -11.10 3.68
C ALA A 69 -4.98 -12.41 3.03
N ARG A 70 -4.01 -13.21 2.56
CA ARG A 70 -4.23 -14.52 1.94
C ARG A 70 -2.93 -15.35 2.01
N PRO A 71 -2.98 -16.68 1.80
CA PRO A 71 -1.79 -17.51 1.85
C PRO A 71 -0.66 -16.96 0.97
N PHE A 72 0.57 -17.03 1.48
CA PHE A 72 1.80 -16.57 0.80
C PHE A 72 1.87 -15.06 0.51
N TRP A 73 0.89 -14.26 0.93
CA TRP A 73 0.86 -12.81 0.72
C TRP A 73 1.36 -12.07 1.97
N ASN A 74 2.59 -11.57 1.89
CA ASN A 74 3.17 -10.74 2.94
C ASN A 74 2.69 -9.30 2.79
N ILE A 75 2.40 -8.64 3.91
CA ILE A 75 2.03 -7.24 3.97
C ILE A 75 2.96 -6.56 4.97
N GLU A 76 3.72 -5.59 4.49
CA GLU A 76 4.68 -4.79 5.25
C GLU A 76 4.27 -3.33 5.09
N PHE A 77 4.05 -2.60 6.18
CA PHE A 77 3.70 -1.19 6.11
C PHE A 77 4.56 -0.35 7.04
N THR A 78 4.77 0.89 6.63
CA THR A 78 5.46 1.90 7.41
C THR A 78 4.43 2.97 7.77
N PRO A 79 4.04 3.09 9.05
CA PRO A 79 3.13 4.15 9.47
C PRO A 79 3.75 5.51 9.18
N ASN A 80 2.91 6.51 8.94
CA ASN A 80 3.36 7.90 8.95
C ASN A 80 3.93 8.19 10.36
N PRO A 81 5.20 8.60 10.51
CA PRO A 81 5.70 8.99 11.82
C PRO A 81 4.85 10.16 12.32
N GLU A 82 4.25 10.04 13.49
CA GLU A 82 3.49 11.14 14.12
C GLU A 82 4.35 12.44 14.27
N SER A 83 5.67 12.34 14.08
CA SER A 83 6.66 13.42 14.09
C SER A 83 7.10 13.99 12.73
N ALA A 84 6.53 13.52 11.61
CA ALA A 84 7.04 13.88 10.29
C ALA A 84 6.19 14.94 9.55
N TYR A 85 5.93 16.06 10.22
CA TYR A 85 5.86 17.34 9.51
C TYR A 85 7.29 17.80 9.17
N HIS A 86 8.06 16.97 8.47
CA HIS A 86 9.21 17.49 7.76
C HIS A 86 8.64 18.32 6.63
N MET A 87 8.49 19.61 6.88
CA MET A 87 8.20 20.55 5.83
C MET A 87 9.45 20.64 4.94
N THR A 88 9.26 20.68 3.63
CA THR A 88 10.30 21.19 2.73
C THR A 88 10.65 22.62 3.16
N ALA A 89 11.78 23.15 2.66
CA ALA A 89 12.14 24.55 2.91
C ALA A 89 11.01 25.55 2.54
N ASP A 90 10.10 25.13 1.66
CA ASP A 90 8.95 25.88 1.16
C ASP A 90 7.66 25.69 1.98
N GLY A 91 7.72 24.98 3.11
CA GLY A 91 6.56 24.78 4.00
C GLY A 91 5.57 23.71 3.54
N GLN A 92 5.94 22.86 2.57
CA GLN A 92 5.09 21.76 2.11
C GLN A 92 5.47 20.45 2.80
N PRO A 93 4.51 19.57 3.12
CA PRO A 93 4.82 18.27 3.70
C PRO A 93 5.75 17.49 2.75
N CYS A 94 6.89 17.02 3.26
CA CYS A 94 7.82 16.25 2.45
C CYS A 94 7.18 14.93 2.03
N VAL A 95 7.34 14.60 0.75
CA VAL A 95 6.77 13.39 0.14
C VAL A 95 7.35 12.12 0.79
N ASP A 96 8.57 12.20 1.31
CA ASP A 96 9.29 11.09 1.94
C ASP A 96 8.74 10.67 3.31
N SER A 97 7.88 11.48 3.92
CA SER A 97 7.25 11.15 5.21
C SER A 97 5.87 10.48 5.08
N GLN A 98 5.47 10.15 3.86
CA GLN A 98 4.16 9.55 3.62
C GLN A 98 4.14 8.07 4.04
N ALA A 99 2.98 7.61 4.55
CA ALA A 99 2.75 6.21 4.85
C ALA A 99 3.02 5.33 3.61
N GLN A 100 3.64 4.18 3.84
CA GLN A 100 3.99 3.23 2.79
C GLN A 100 3.41 1.85 3.09
N VAL A 101 3.04 1.13 2.04
CA VAL A 101 2.73 -0.30 2.13
C VAL A 101 3.39 -1.04 0.98
N LEU A 102 4.00 -2.17 1.31
CA LEU A 102 4.58 -3.14 0.40
C LEU A 102 3.88 -4.47 0.66
N ALA A 103 3.29 -5.07 -0.38
CA ALA A 103 2.75 -6.42 -0.27
C ALA A 103 3.15 -7.28 -1.46
N TYR A 104 3.48 -8.53 -1.19
CA TYR A 104 4.08 -9.41 -2.18
C TYR A 104 3.86 -10.89 -1.87
N TYR A 105 3.85 -11.70 -2.92
CA TYR A 105 3.85 -13.16 -2.79
C TYR A 105 5.25 -13.69 -2.43
N SER A 106 5.33 -14.58 -1.44
CA SER A 106 6.55 -15.28 -1.03
C SER A 106 6.26 -16.70 -0.56
N LEU A 107 7.05 -17.67 -1.05
CA LEU A 107 7.05 -19.04 -0.52
C LEU A 107 7.93 -19.20 0.73
N ALA A 108 8.84 -18.27 0.98
CA ALA A 108 9.68 -18.26 2.18
C ALA A 108 8.91 -17.79 3.43
N GLY A 109 7.65 -17.37 3.26
CA GLY A 109 6.90 -16.71 4.31
C GLY A 109 7.48 -15.34 4.63
N ARG A 110 7.40 -14.98 5.91
CA ARG A 110 7.73 -13.66 6.43
C ARG A 110 9.23 -13.46 6.56
N ARG A 111 9.67 -12.24 6.32
CA ARG A 111 11.04 -11.83 6.59
C ARG A 111 11.31 -11.76 8.09
N LEU A 112 12.50 -12.20 8.49
CA LEU A 112 12.96 -12.19 9.88
C LEU A 112 13.91 -11.01 10.17
N ASP A 113 14.32 -10.30 9.12
CA ASP A 113 15.27 -9.19 9.12
C ASP A 113 14.57 -7.82 9.02
N CYS A 114 13.29 -7.74 9.42
CA CYS A 114 12.53 -6.49 9.38
C CYS A 114 13.06 -5.50 10.42
N PRO A 115 13.33 -4.23 10.05
CA PRO A 115 13.72 -3.21 11.00
C PRO A 115 12.55 -2.83 11.92
N GLN A 116 12.85 -2.27 13.09
CA GLN A 116 11.84 -1.98 14.14
C GLN A 116 10.72 -1.01 13.71
N TRP A 117 10.99 -0.14 12.73
CA TRP A 117 10.01 0.83 12.21
C TRP A 117 9.04 0.23 11.18
N LEU A 118 9.29 -1.00 10.72
CA LEU A 118 8.45 -1.69 9.76
C LEU A 118 7.46 -2.59 10.50
N VAL A 119 6.18 -2.42 10.20
CA VAL A 119 5.12 -3.27 10.76
C VAL A 119 4.75 -4.34 9.75
N THR A 120 4.71 -5.59 10.19
CA THR A 120 4.27 -6.73 9.40
C THR A 120 2.85 -7.12 9.81
N LEU A 121 1.95 -7.28 8.83
CA LEU A 121 0.54 -7.56 9.05
C LEU A 121 0.19 -8.98 8.67
N HIS A 122 -0.46 -9.69 9.59
CA HIS A 122 -0.84 -11.10 9.45
C HIS A 122 -2.27 -11.33 9.94
N PRO A 123 -3.02 -12.24 9.31
CA PRO A 123 -4.28 -12.71 9.87
C PRO A 123 -4.02 -13.39 11.22
N ALA A 124 -4.97 -13.22 12.15
CA ALA A 124 -4.94 -13.82 13.48
C ALA A 124 -5.06 -15.36 13.42
#